data_AF-A2HZW3-F1
#
_entry.id   AF-A2HZW3-F1
#
_cell.length_a   1.000
_cell.length_b   1.000
_cell.length_c   1.000
_cell.angle_alpha   90.00
_cell.angle_beta   90.00
_cell.angle_gamma   90.00
#
_symmetry.space_group_name_H-M   'P 1'
#
loop_
_entity.id
_entity.type
_entity.pdbx_description
1 polymer ?
#
loop_
_entity_poly.entity_id
_entity_poly.type
_entity_poly.pdbx_seq_one_letter_code
_entity_poly.pdbx_strand_id
1 'polypeptide(L)'
;MSTTENTTTAIVHEAINEEYEWVQFNKQLRLIRSVKDDMYQMQSILNTLRSTKQAYHWFENQQTKELLEEFPHMFASLGKPRVEIPYENRKNLAPGLRGWYVHRLLVNAVAMWASPRYACYIFMMLDEIHRQEREEMEKKLQAKDEVIEAKDKSLQKRIPRSVPKGKEKNY
;
A
#
# COMPACT_ATOMS: atom_id res chain seq x y z
N MET A 1 15.98 -15.02 -19.96
CA MET A 1 14.64 -15.38 -19.46
C MET A 1 14.60 -14.97 -17.99
N SER A 2 14.02 -13.81 -17.67
CA SER A 2 13.86 -13.37 -16.28
C SER A 2 12.49 -13.85 -15.81
N THR A 3 12.47 -14.89 -14.99
CA THR A 3 11.25 -15.37 -14.33
C THR A 3 10.89 -14.36 -13.24
N THR A 4 9.93 -13.50 -13.52
CA THR A 4 9.24 -12.72 -12.48
C THR A 4 8.43 -13.71 -11.65
N GLU A 5 8.98 -14.11 -10.51
CA GLU A 5 8.21 -14.80 -9.49
C GLU A 5 7.17 -13.82 -8.95
N ASN A 6 5.97 -13.84 -9.53
CA ASN A 6 4.79 -13.29 -8.89
C ASN A 6 4.51 -14.17 -7.67
N THR A 7 5.21 -13.91 -6.56
CA THR A 7 4.89 -14.51 -5.26
C THR A 7 3.51 -13.98 -4.88
N THR A 8 2.46 -14.70 -5.27
CA THR A 8 1.15 -14.54 -4.67
C THR A 8 1.33 -14.85 -3.20
N THR A 9 1.55 -13.82 -2.40
CA THR A 9 1.60 -13.91 -0.94
C THR A 9 0.16 -14.25 -0.55
N ALA A 10 -0.21 -15.53 -0.61
CA ALA A 10 -1.50 -15.98 -0.12
C ALA A 10 -1.57 -15.48 1.33
N ILE A 11 -2.51 -14.58 1.60
CA ILE A 11 -2.69 -14.04 2.94
C ILE A 11 -3.18 -15.23 3.77
N VAL A 12 -2.27 -15.83 4.53
CA VAL A 12 -2.59 -16.98 5.36
C VAL A 12 -3.24 -16.44 6.62
N HIS A 13 -4.50 -16.79 6.81
CA HIS A 13 -5.27 -16.56 8.03
C HIS A 13 -5.33 -17.87 8.82
N GLU A 14 -4.96 -17.83 10.09
CA GLU A 14 -5.08 -18.95 11.02
C GLU A 14 -5.84 -18.49 12.27
N ALA A 15 -7.04 -19.03 12.47
CA ALA A 15 -7.88 -18.62 13.59
C ALA A 15 -7.24 -19.01 14.94
N ILE A 16 -7.24 -18.06 15.88
CA ILE A 16 -6.90 -18.31 17.28
C ILE A 16 -8.19 -18.60 18.07
N ASN A 17 -9.23 -17.80 17.83
CA ASN A 17 -10.59 -17.97 18.33
C ASN A 17 -11.57 -17.22 17.41
N GLU A 18 -12.84 -17.05 17.83
CA GLU A 18 -13.88 -16.37 17.04
C GLU A 18 -13.59 -14.88 16.78
N GLU A 19 -12.78 -14.22 17.61
CA GLU A 19 -12.51 -12.78 17.53
C GLU A 19 -11.10 -12.44 17.04
N TYR A 20 -10.15 -13.39 17.10
CA TYR A 20 -8.74 -13.16 16.83
C TYR A 20 -8.15 -14.22 15.90
N GLU A 21 -7.27 -13.77 15.01
CA GLU A 21 -6.59 -14.62 14.03
C GLU A 21 -5.13 -14.20 13.86
N TRP A 22 -4.29 -15.14 13.46
CA TRP A 22 -2.98 -14.87 12.89
C TRP A 22 -3.13 -14.51 11.41
N VAL A 23 -2.50 -13.43 10.98
CA VAL A 23 -2.48 -12.97 9.59
C VAL A 23 -1.06 -12.78 9.11
N GLN A 24 -0.73 -13.34 7.94
CA GLN A 24 0.49 -13.00 7.23
C GLN A 24 0.33 -11.62 6.57
N PHE A 25 0.75 -10.56 7.27
CA PHE A 25 0.60 -9.17 6.82
C PHE A 25 1.46 -8.86 5.59
N ASN A 26 2.69 -9.35 5.58
CA ASN A 26 3.59 -9.33 4.42
C ASN A 26 4.64 -10.44 4.56
N LYS A 27 5.63 -10.51 3.67
CA LYS A 27 6.68 -11.55 3.72
C LYS A 27 7.49 -11.61 5.03
N GLN A 28 7.49 -10.53 5.83
CA GLN A 28 8.28 -10.42 7.07
C GLN A 28 7.43 -10.42 8.34
N LEU A 29 6.15 -10.05 8.27
CA LEU A 29 5.27 -9.87 9.44
C LEU A 29 4.14 -10.89 9.47
N ARG A 30 4.09 -11.67 10.55
CA ARG A 30 2.98 -12.55 10.92
C ARG A 30 2.40 -12.07 12.23
N LEU A 31 1.18 -11.56 12.21
CA LEU A 31 0.63 -10.72 13.29
C LEU A 31 -0.70 -11.25 13.81
N ILE A 32 -1.03 -10.91 15.05
CA ILE A 32 -2.37 -11.15 15.60
C ILE A 32 -3.27 -9.98 15.21
N ARG A 33 -4.40 -10.30 14.59
CA ARG A 33 -5.45 -9.37 14.16
C ARG A 33 -6.74 -9.65 14.90
N SER A 34 -7.41 -8.58 15.30
CA SER A 34 -8.78 -8.58 15.80
C SER A 34 -9.74 -8.50 14.60
N VAL A 35 -10.57 -9.52 14.42
CA VAL A 35 -11.46 -9.68 13.26
C VAL A 35 -12.55 -8.60 13.25
N LYS A 36 -13.03 -8.19 14.44
CA LYS A 36 -14.18 -7.28 14.61
C LYS A 36 -13.90 -5.85 14.13
N ASP A 37 -12.69 -5.37 14.32
CA ASP A 37 -12.32 -3.95 14.15
C ASP A 37 -11.03 -3.75 13.33
N ASP A 38 -10.46 -4.82 12.77
CA ASP A 38 -9.28 -4.77 11.91
C ASP A 38 -8.02 -4.19 12.60
N MET A 39 -7.94 -4.35 13.92
CA MET A 39 -6.81 -3.88 14.73
C MET A 39 -5.73 -4.96 14.90
N TYR A 40 -4.47 -4.56 14.96
CA TYR A 40 -3.32 -5.45 15.02
C TYR A 40 -2.58 -5.33 16.35
N GLN A 41 -2.22 -6.45 16.95
CA GLN A 41 -1.55 -6.47 18.23
C GLN A 41 -0.07 -6.06 18.09
N MET A 42 0.34 -5.00 18.80
CA MET A 42 1.72 -4.50 18.76
C MET A 42 2.74 -5.54 19.25
N GLN A 43 2.39 -6.35 20.26
CA GLN A 43 3.31 -7.36 20.77
C GLN A 43 3.67 -8.41 19.71
N SER A 44 2.72 -8.80 18.85
CA SER A 44 2.98 -9.71 17.74
C SER A 44 3.96 -9.12 16.72
N ILE A 45 3.91 -7.80 16.47
CA ILE A 45 4.87 -7.07 15.63
C ILE A 45 6.26 -7.13 16.23
N LEU A 46 6.38 -6.79 17.52
CA LEU A 46 7.65 -6.77 18.24
C LEU A 46 8.29 -8.17 18.29
N ASN A 47 7.50 -9.20 18.58
CA ASN A 47 7.96 -10.59 18.63
C ASN A 47 8.47 -11.05 17.26
N THR A 48 7.72 -10.75 16.18
CA THR A 48 8.12 -11.14 14.82
C THR A 48 9.44 -10.49 14.41
N LEU A 49 9.61 -9.22 14.77
CA LEU A 49 10.84 -8.47 14.50
C LEU A 49 11.97 -8.75 15.50
N ARG A 50 11.74 -9.64 16.48
CA ARG A 50 12.67 -9.96 17.58
C ARG A 50 13.17 -8.70 18.30
N SER A 51 12.29 -7.70 18.44
CA SER A 51 12.60 -6.45 19.13
C SER A 51 12.49 -6.63 20.64
N THR A 52 13.43 -6.04 21.38
CA THR A 52 13.40 -5.99 22.86
C THR A 52 12.64 -4.79 23.41
N LYS A 53 12.13 -3.91 22.53
CA LYS A 53 11.38 -2.71 22.93
C LYS A 53 10.03 -3.06 23.53
N GLN A 54 9.53 -2.18 24.39
CA GLN A 54 8.22 -2.32 25.01
C GLN A 54 7.22 -1.40 24.30
N ALA A 55 6.02 -1.91 23.99
CA ALA A 55 5.04 -1.21 23.17
C ALA A 55 4.65 0.19 23.69
N TYR A 56 4.64 0.40 25.02
CA TYR A 56 4.26 1.71 25.57
C TYR A 56 5.24 2.83 25.19
N HIS A 57 6.54 2.52 25.00
CA HIS A 57 7.54 3.50 24.60
C HIS A 57 7.32 4.06 23.19
N TRP A 58 6.54 3.37 22.36
CA TRP A 58 6.16 3.91 21.06
C TRP A 58 5.34 5.20 21.23
N PHE A 59 4.37 5.18 22.16
CA PHE A 59 3.48 6.30 22.46
C PHE A 59 4.15 7.46 23.19
N GLU A 60 5.32 7.24 23.79
CA GLU A 60 6.08 8.31 24.45
C GLU A 60 6.82 9.20 23.44
N ASN A 61 7.09 8.70 22.23
CA ASN A 61 7.84 9.44 21.22
C ASN A 61 7.03 10.61 20.66
N GLN A 62 7.67 11.77 20.56
CA GLN A 62 7.04 12.98 20.05
C GLN A 62 6.48 12.81 18.63
N GLN A 63 7.27 12.22 17.72
CA GLN A 63 6.84 11.94 16.35
C GLN A 63 5.60 11.02 16.28
N THR A 64 5.47 10.09 17.23
CA THR A 64 4.30 9.21 17.30
C THR A 64 3.07 9.97 17.78
N LYS A 65 3.23 10.92 18.71
CA LYS A 65 2.11 11.77 19.15
C LYS A 65 1.58 12.62 18.00
N GLU A 66 2.47 13.26 17.24
CA GLU A 66 2.12 14.04 16.04
C GLU A 66 1.39 13.16 15.01
N LEU A 67 1.93 11.95 14.74
CA LEU A 67 1.28 11.00 13.84
C LEU A 67 -0.13 10.60 14.29
N LEU A 68 -0.33 10.38 15.59
CA LEU A 68 -1.62 9.98 16.16
C LEU A 68 -2.63 11.13 16.21
N GLU A 69 -2.16 12.37 16.30
CA GLU A 69 -2.98 13.59 16.23
C GLU A 69 -3.49 13.83 14.79
N GLU A 70 -2.63 13.62 13.79
CA GLU A 70 -3.01 13.76 12.37
C GLU A 70 -3.87 12.60 11.86
N PHE A 71 -3.78 11.43 12.49
CA PHE A 71 -4.43 10.21 12.02
C PHE A 71 -5.95 10.36 11.76
N PRO A 72 -6.77 10.93 12.68
CA PRO A 72 -8.20 11.09 12.46
C PRO A 72 -8.53 12.07 11.32
N HIS A 73 -7.68 13.08 11.09
CA HIS A 73 -7.90 14.08 10.04
C HIS A 73 -7.75 13.50 8.63
N MET A 74 -6.88 12.50 8.45
CA MET A 74 -6.75 11.79 7.18
C MET A 74 -8.06 11.11 6.73
N PHE A 75 -8.82 10.55 7.67
CA PHE A 75 -10.08 9.84 7.37
C PHE A 75 -11.31 10.75 7.30
N ALA A 76 -11.27 11.93 7.92
CA ALA A 76 -12.37 12.90 7.86
C ALA A 76 -12.72 13.34 6.43
N SER A 77 -11.75 13.26 5.49
CA SER A 77 -11.95 13.57 4.07
C SER A 77 -12.81 12.55 3.30
N LEU A 78 -13.02 11.34 3.82
CA LEU A 78 -13.71 10.23 3.14
C LEU A 78 -15.23 10.18 3.39
N GLY A 79 -15.84 11.27 3.88
CA GLY A 79 -17.29 11.42 3.96
C GLY A 79 -18.00 10.54 5.01
N LYS A 80 -17.26 9.87 5.90
CA LYS A 80 -17.81 9.14 7.04
C LYS A 80 -17.16 9.62 8.34
N PRO A 81 -17.94 10.06 9.33
CA PRO A 81 -17.41 10.32 10.66
C PRO A 81 -17.24 8.99 11.38
N ARG A 82 -16.26 8.19 10.97
CA ARG A 82 -15.78 7.13 11.83
C ARG A 82 -14.73 7.77 12.73
N VAL A 83 -15.05 7.87 14.01
CA VAL A 83 -14.04 8.02 15.06
C VAL A 83 -13.21 6.73 15.02
N GLU A 84 -12.28 6.65 14.07
CA GLU A 84 -11.35 5.52 14.00
C GLU A 84 -10.38 5.68 15.15
N ILE A 85 -10.52 4.79 16.13
CA ILE A 85 -9.63 4.74 17.28
C ILE A 85 -8.26 4.26 16.74
N PRO A 86 -7.21 5.09 16.76
CA PRO A 86 -5.93 4.73 16.14
C PRO A 86 -5.23 3.59 16.90
N TYR A 87 -5.47 3.49 18.20
CA TYR A 87 -4.91 2.46 19.06
C TYR A 87 -5.77 2.22 20.31
N GLU A 88 -5.66 1.03 20.89
CA GLU A 88 -6.40 0.64 22.09
C GLU A 88 -5.54 -0.26 22.98
N ASN A 89 -5.60 -0.09 24.30
CA ASN A 89 -4.96 -1.00 25.25
C ASN A 89 -5.97 -1.98 25.85
N ARG A 90 -5.96 -3.22 25.36
CA ARG A 90 -6.89 -4.26 25.80
C ARG A 90 -6.31 -5.05 26.96
N LYS A 91 -6.56 -4.58 28.18
CA LYS A 91 -6.04 -5.22 29.41
C LYS A 91 -6.85 -6.42 29.88
N ASN A 92 -8.14 -6.50 29.51
CA ASN A 92 -9.09 -7.51 29.99
C ASN A 92 -9.09 -8.82 29.19
N LEU A 93 -8.16 -8.98 28.24
CA LEU A 93 -8.03 -10.20 27.43
C LEU A 93 -7.15 -11.25 28.10
N ALA A 94 -7.25 -12.49 27.60
CA ALA A 94 -6.38 -13.59 28.01
C ALA A 94 -4.88 -13.25 27.84
N PRO A 95 -3.99 -13.84 28.67
CA PRO A 95 -2.56 -13.76 28.46
C PRO A 95 -2.19 -14.18 27.01
N GLY A 96 -1.33 -13.41 26.36
CA GLY A 96 -0.98 -13.60 24.94
C GLY A 96 -1.82 -12.77 23.97
N LEU A 97 -3.09 -12.47 24.29
CA LEU A 97 -3.94 -11.59 23.49
C LEU A 97 -4.03 -10.16 24.04
N ARG A 98 -3.87 -9.98 25.35
CA ARG A 98 -3.88 -8.64 25.98
C ARG A 98 -2.71 -7.76 25.52
N GLY A 99 -2.93 -6.45 25.56
CA GLY A 99 -1.91 -5.44 25.28
C GLY A 99 -2.39 -4.37 24.31
N TRP A 100 -1.44 -3.69 23.68
CA TRP A 100 -1.71 -2.62 22.74
C TRP A 100 -2.06 -3.15 21.36
N TYR A 101 -3.15 -2.61 20.80
CA TYR A 101 -3.61 -2.83 19.45
C TYR A 101 -3.54 -1.51 18.69
N VAL A 102 -3.16 -1.56 17.42
CA VAL A 102 -3.03 -0.40 16.54
C VAL A 102 -3.78 -0.64 15.24
N HIS A 103 -4.24 0.45 14.62
CA HIS A 103 -4.90 0.40 13.34
C HIS A 103 -3.98 -0.16 12.24
N ARG A 104 -4.56 -0.85 11.24
CA ARG A 104 -3.85 -1.47 10.12
C ARG A 104 -2.80 -0.57 9.46
N LEU A 105 -3.12 0.72 9.26
CA LEU A 105 -2.19 1.67 8.64
C LEU A 105 -0.97 2.02 9.51
N LEU A 106 -1.08 1.86 10.83
CA LEU A 106 0.00 2.16 11.77
C LEU A 106 0.94 0.97 11.98
N VAL A 107 0.61 -0.22 11.47
CA VAL A 107 1.44 -1.44 11.60
C VAL A 107 2.86 -1.20 11.10
N ASN A 108 3.00 -0.60 9.91
CA ASN A 108 4.32 -0.31 9.35
C ASN A 108 5.08 0.74 10.17
N ALA A 109 4.40 1.76 10.70
CA ALA A 109 5.03 2.76 11.56
C ALA A 109 5.59 2.14 12.85
N VAL A 110 4.81 1.29 13.51
CA VAL A 110 5.25 0.54 14.70
C VAL A 110 6.41 -0.39 14.35
N ALA A 111 6.34 -1.10 13.22
CA ALA A 111 7.38 -2.03 12.78
C ALA A 111 8.71 -1.32 12.45
N MET A 112 8.66 -0.16 11.79
CA MET A 112 9.84 0.67 11.52
C MET A 112 10.46 1.20 12.80
N TRP A 113 9.64 1.69 13.73
CA TRP A 113 10.12 2.08 15.06
C TRP A 113 10.75 0.90 15.80
N ALA A 114 10.14 -0.28 15.74
CA ALA A 114 10.62 -1.47 16.41
C ALA A 114 11.99 -1.93 15.87
N SER A 115 12.17 -1.92 14.55
CA SER A 115 13.36 -2.39 13.85
C SER A 115 13.73 -1.46 12.68
N PRO A 116 14.87 -0.73 12.75
CA PRO A 116 15.39 0.04 11.63
C PRO A 116 15.67 -0.81 10.38
N ARG A 117 16.01 -2.09 10.57
CA ARG A 117 16.22 -3.03 9.44
C ARG A 117 14.93 -3.26 8.66
N TYR A 118 13.80 -3.33 9.36
CA TYR A 118 12.49 -3.44 8.72
C TYR A 118 12.14 -2.17 7.93
N ALA A 119 12.54 -0.99 8.43
CA ALA A 119 12.36 0.26 7.69
C ALA A 119 13.07 0.23 6.32
N CYS A 120 14.31 -0.27 6.25
CA CYS A 120 14.99 -0.45 4.97
C CYS A 120 14.21 -1.38 4.01
N TYR A 121 13.64 -2.47 4.52
CA TYR A 121 12.82 -3.37 3.71
C TYR A 121 11.58 -2.66 3.14
N ILE A 122 10.88 -1.86 3.97
CA ILE A 122 9.74 -1.07 3.50
C ILE A 122 10.16 -0.05 2.45
N PHE A 123 11.30 0.64 2.62
CA PHE A 123 11.78 1.58 1.62
C PHE A 123 12.10 0.91 0.28
N MET A 124 12.69 -0.29 0.30
CA MET A 124 12.93 -1.06 -0.93
C MET A 124 11.62 -1.47 -1.61
N MET A 125 10.63 -1.92 -0.82
CA MET A 125 9.32 -2.29 -1.34
C MET A 125 8.59 -1.08 -1.96
N LEU A 126 8.68 0.10 -1.34
CA LEU A 126 8.11 1.33 -1.88
C LEU A 126 8.82 1.79 -3.16
N ASP A 127 10.15 1.68 -3.24
CA ASP A 127 10.89 1.99 -4.47
C ASP A 127 10.46 1.08 -5.64
N GLU A 128 10.29 -0.21 -5.36
CA GLU A 128 9.84 -1.19 -6.35
C GLU A 128 8.42 -0.87 -6.86
N ILE A 129 7.49 -0.54 -5.96
CA ILE A 129 6.12 -0.14 -6.34
C ILE A 129 6.16 1.11 -7.23
N HIS A 130 6.87 2.17 -6.81
CA HIS A 130 6.96 3.39 -7.60
C HIS A 130 7.65 3.17 -8.96
N ARG A 131 8.59 2.22 -9.04
CA ARG A 131 9.21 1.84 -10.31
C ARG A 131 8.19 1.20 -11.25
N GLN A 132 7.41 0.25 -10.75
CA GLN A 132 6.35 -0.39 -11.52
C GLN A 132 5.30 0.62 -11.99
N GLU A 133 4.88 1.55 -11.13
CA GLU A 133 3.95 2.62 -11.50
C GLU A 133 4.49 3.51 -12.64
N ARG A 134 5.79 3.86 -12.61
CA ARG A 134 6.43 4.61 -13.69
C ARG A 134 6.45 3.83 -15.00
N GLU A 135 6.84 2.56 -14.95
CA GLU A 135 6.86 1.69 -16.14
C GLU A 135 5.45 1.51 -16.74
N GLU A 136 4.41 1.40 -15.92
CA GLU A 136 3.03 1.35 -16.39
C GLU A 136 2.58 2.65 -17.04
N MET A 137 2.97 3.80 -16.47
CA MET A 137 2.69 5.11 -17.06
C MET A 137 3.38 5.29 -18.41
N GLU A 138 4.65 4.90 -18.51
CA GLU A 138 5.41 4.97 -19.77
C GLU A 138 4.80 4.07 -20.85
N LYS A 139 4.41 2.83 -20.52
CA LYS A 139 3.71 1.93 -21.45
C LYS A 139 2.39 2.53 -21.94
N LYS A 140 1.61 3.17 -21.05
CA LYS A 140 0.36 3.85 -21.42
C LYS A 140 0.59 5.05 -22.33
N LEU A 141 1.71 5.77 -22.15
CA LEU A 141 2.10 6.88 -23.01
C LEU A 141 2.48 6.38 -24.41
N GLN A 142 3.37 5.39 -24.49
CA GLN A 142 3.80 4.80 -25.76
C GLN A 142 2.62 4.25 -26.57
N ALA A 143 1.70 3.53 -25.91
CA ALA A 143 0.50 3.03 -26.57
C ALA A 143 -0.41 4.14 -27.11
N LYS A 144 -0.47 5.30 -26.44
CA LYS A 144 -1.21 6.47 -26.94
C LYS A 144 -0.53 7.09 -28.15
N ASP A 145 0.80 7.22 -28.12
CA ASP A 145 1.57 7.78 -29.23
C ASP A 145 1.46 6.92 -30.49
N GLU A 146 1.53 5.60 -30.37
CA GLU A 146 1.33 4.66 -31.50
C GLU A 146 -0.07 4.79 -32.13
N VAL A 147 -1.11 4.97 -31.31
CA VAL A 147 -2.49 5.18 -31.79
C VAL A 147 -2.61 6.52 -32.51
N ILE A 148 -1.96 7.57 -32.02
CA ILE A 148 -1.91 8.88 -32.68
C ILE A 148 -1.24 8.75 -34.04
N GLU A 149 -0.06 8.12 -34.12
CA GLU A 149 0.64 7.92 -35.39
C GLU A 149 -0.18 7.10 -36.40
N ALA A 150 -0.86 6.05 -35.95
CA ALA A 150 -1.73 5.23 -36.80
C ALA A 150 -2.91 6.05 -37.35
N LYS A 151 -3.54 6.88 -36.50
CA LYS A 151 -4.60 7.81 -36.90
C LYS A 151 -4.09 8.84 -37.89
N ASP A 152 -2.92 9.44 -37.66
CA ASP A 152 -2.32 10.42 -38.55
C ASP A 152 -2.01 9.82 -39.93
N LYS A 153 -1.43 8.61 -39.98
CA LYS A 153 -1.22 7.87 -41.24
C LYS A 153 -2.54 7.59 -41.97
N SER A 154 -3.61 7.26 -41.23
CA SER A 154 -4.93 7.05 -41.84
C SER A 154 -5.57 8.33 -42.36
N LEU A 155 -5.37 9.46 -41.68
CA LEU A 155 -5.84 10.78 -42.09
C LEU A 155 -5.13 11.22 -43.37
N GLN A 156 -3.80 11.08 -43.44
CA GLN A 156 -3.01 11.37 -44.64
C GLN A 156 -3.51 10.59 -45.88
N LYS A 157 -3.93 9.33 -45.71
CA LYS A 157 -4.52 8.53 -46.81
C LYS A 157 -5.91 8.99 -47.24
N ARG A 158 -6.66 9.68 -46.37
CA ARG A 158 -8.02 10.19 -46.63
C ARG A 158 -8.04 11.61 -47.18
N ILE A 159 -6.94 12.36 -47.09
CA ILE A 159 -6.82 13.66 -47.76
C ILE A 159 -6.98 13.39 -49.27
N PRO A 160 -7.97 14.00 -49.95
CA PRO A 160 -8.13 13.83 -51.39
C PRO A 160 -6.82 14.22 -52.07
N ARG A 161 -6.32 13.39 -53.01
CA ARG A 161 -5.17 13.76 -53.83
C ARG A 161 -5.48 15.10 -54.50
N SER A 162 -4.87 16.18 -54.02
CA SER A 162 -5.01 17.50 -54.62
C SER A 162 -4.65 17.39 -56.10
N VAL A 163 -5.48 18.00 -56.95
CA VAL A 163 -5.27 18.05 -58.39
C VAL A 163 -3.87 18.62 -58.63
N PRO A 164 -3.02 17.97 -59.45
CA PRO A 164 -1.69 18.50 -59.76
C PRO A 164 -1.81 19.95 -60.24
N LYS A 165 -1.03 20.86 -59.64
CA LYS A 165 -0.94 22.27 -60.05
C LYS A 165 -0.76 22.33 -61.57
N GLY A 166 -1.75 22.87 -62.28
CA GLY A 166 -1.76 22.98 -63.74
C GLY A 166 -2.78 22.11 -64.50
N LYS A 167 -3.55 21.23 -63.82
CA LYS A 167 -4.65 20.47 -64.44
C LYS A 167 -6.06 20.90 -64.02
N GLU A 168 -6.18 22.04 -63.34
CA GLU A 168 -7.44 22.54 -62.74
C GLU A 168 -8.53 22.91 -63.78
N LYS A 169 -8.20 23.01 -65.07
CA LYS A 169 -9.11 23.48 -66.12
C LYS A 169 -9.42 22.47 -67.24
N ASN A 170 -9.04 21.20 -67.12
CA ASN A 170 -9.46 20.18 -68.08
C ASN A 170 -10.76 19.53 -67.60
N TYR A 171 -11.89 20.14 -67.96
CA TYR A 171 -13.21 19.53 -67.99
C TYR A 171 -13.74 19.57 -69.41
#